data_AF-A0A6V7K078-F1
#
_entry.id   AF-A0A6V7K078-F1
#
_cell.length_a   1.000
_cell.length_b   1.000
_cell.length_c   1.000
_cell.angle_alpha   90.00
_cell.angle_beta   90.00
_cell.angle_gamma   90.00
#
_symmetry.space_group_name_H-M   'P 1'
#
loop_
_entity.id
_entity.type
_entity.pdbx_description
1 polymer ?
#
loop_
_entity_poly.entity_id
_entity_poly.type
_entity_poly.pdbx_seq_one_letter_code
_entity_poly.pdbx_strand_id
1 'polypeptide(L)'
;DPDAPILHAKEVYSPPVHGANEIFSSPQARNPLKNKIYRLQETPYLSNLRMALEQALDRPVTYHNRERHLVMICCIEQLAYPILLIIVQLGNVLRHLYFQEYSGSAHWTELFLLQPIAVTLPLLPIIFPIFWIVLNCFGMARFKALFELYQSSKKVPFVDPFEDADISGPNSPDVVYYWAELWENFFNIIFGRETMMSRSASILHVLGSVT
;
A
#
# COMPACT_ATOMS: atom_id res chain seq x y z
N ASP A 1 -56.80 25.87 10.06
CA ASP A 1 -56.67 26.75 8.89
C ASP A 1 -58.01 26.73 8.17
N PRO A 2 -58.79 27.83 8.20
CA PRO A 2 -60.14 27.84 7.62
C PRO A 2 -60.17 27.72 6.09
N ASP A 3 -59.02 27.84 5.43
CA ASP A 3 -58.87 27.70 3.97
C ASP A 3 -58.32 26.33 3.52
N ALA A 4 -58.28 25.33 4.42
CA ALA A 4 -57.82 23.99 4.06
C ALA A 4 -58.83 23.27 3.13
N PRO A 5 -58.40 22.71 1.99
CA PRO A 5 -59.31 22.05 1.05
C PRO A 5 -59.94 20.80 1.67
N ILE A 6 -61.28 20.79 1.74
CA ILE A 6 -62.07 19.67 2.25
C ILE A 6 -62.16 18.62 1.14
N LEU A 7 -61.54 17.46 1.33
CA LEU A 7 -61.55 16.35 0.36
C LEU A 7 -62.84 15.53 0.50
N HIS A 8 -63.48 15.22 -0.63
CA HIS A 8 -64.68 14.36 -0.67
C HIS A 8 -64.34 12.88 -0.91
N ALA A 9 -65.32 12.00 -0.68
CA ALA A 9 -65.17 10.57 -0.90
C ALA A 9 -64.81 10.27 -2.37
N LYS A 10 -63.72 9.52 -2.59
CA LYS A 10 -63.05 9.21 -3.87
C LYS A 10 -62.09 10.28 -4.42
N GLU A 11 -61.85 11.36 -3.69
CA GLU A 11 -60.77 12.30 -4.03
C GLU A 11 -59.49 11.94 -3.29
N VAL A 12 -58.36 11.99 -3.99
CA VAL A 12 -57.04 11.73 -3.42
C VAL A 12 -56.30 13.06 -3.34
N TYR A 13 -55.86 13.42 -2.13
CA TYR A 13 -55.03 14.59 -1.92
C TYR A 13 -53.73 14.46 -2.70
N SER A 14 -53.54 15.32 -3.70
CA SER A 14 -52.28 15.47 -4.42
C SER A 14 -51.78 16.90 -4.23
N PRO A 15 -50.78 17.12 -3.35
CA PRO A 15 -50.23 18.45 -3.16
C PRO A 15 -49.67 18.97 -4.49
N PRO A 16 -49.79 20.27 -4.80
CA PRO A 16 -49.25 20.84 -6.02
C PRO A 16 -47.75 20.55 -6.10
N VAL A 17 -47.35 19.93 -7.21
CA VAL A 17 -45.95 19.60 -7.49
C VAL A 17 -45.21 20.93 -7.61
N HIS A 18 -44.38 21.25 -6.63
CA HIS A 18 -43.59 22.47 -6.67
C HIS A 18 -42.66 22.42 -7.89
N GLY A 19 -42.37 23.60 -8.45
CA GLY A 19 -41.65 23.76 -9.71
C GLY A 19 -40.32 23.00 -9.74
N ALA A 20 -39.83 22.70 -10.95
CA ALA A 20 -38.70 21.81 -11.23
C ALA A 20 -37.35 22.13 -10.54
N ASN A 21 -37.28 23.17 -9.71
CA ASN A 21 -36.07 23.67 -9.05
C ASN A 21 -36.04 23.47 -7.52
N GLU A 22 -37.01 22.79 -6.92
CA GLU A 22 -36.97 22.51 -5.48
C GLU A 22 -36.27 21.19 -5.16
N ILE A 23 -35.44 21.21 -4.11
CA ILE A 23 -34.66 20.07 -3.64
C ILE A 23 -35.60 18.99 -3.10
N PHE A 24 -35.46 17.77 -3.61
CA PHE A 24 -36.29 16.61 -3.26
C PHE A 24 -36.08 16.18 -1.80
N SER A 25 -36.85 16.76 -0.90
CA SER A 25 -36.79 16.48 0.55
C SER A 25 -37.93 15.59 1.04
N SER A 26 -38.93 15.27 0.22
CA SER A 26 -40.02 14.33 0.56
C SER A 26 -40.52 13.50 -0.62
N PRO A 27 -41.05 12.28 -0.39
CA PRO A 27 -41.57 11.42 -1.45
C PRO A 27 -42.84 12.04 -2.06
N GLN A 28 -42.78 12.35 -3.36
CA GLN A 28 -43.89 12.94 -4.12
C GLN A 28 -44.40 11.98 -5.20
N ALA A 29 -45.73 11.83 -5.29
CA ALA A 29 -46.37 11.11 -6.38
C ALA A 29 -46.19 11.91 -7.69
N ARG A 30 -45.52 11.31 -8.68
CA ARG A 30 -45.29 11.92 -10.00
C ARG A 30 -45.93 11.06 -11.08
N ASN A 31 -46.53 11.73 -12.06
CA ASN A 31 -47.02 11.05 -13.24
C ASN A 31 -45.85 10.44 -14.01
N PRO A 32 -45.93 9.16 -14.43
CA PRO A 32 -44.86 8.53 -15.18
C PRO A 32 -44.62 9.28 -16.49
N LEU A 33 -43.35 9.50 -16.84
CA LEU A 33 -43.00 10.10 -18.11
C LEU A 33 -43.48 9.21 -19.26
N LYS A 34 -44.05 9.83 -20.29
CA LYS A 34 -44.48 9.13 -21.51
C LYS A 34 -43.27 8.55 -22.22
N ASN A 35 -43.44 7.36 -22.81
CA ASN A 35 -42.44 6.73 -23.66
C ASN A 35 -42.09 7.65 -24.84
N LYS A 36 -40.81 8.00 -24.97
CA LYS A 36 -40.28 8.75 -26.11
C LYS A 36 -39.08 8.00 -26.66
N ILE A 37 -38.95 7.98 -27.99
CA ILE A 37 -37.81 7.36 -28.66
C ILE A 37 -36.68 8.38 -28.64
N TYR A 38 -35.58 8.06 -27.96
CA TYR A 38 -34.38 8.87 -27.93
C TYR A 38 -33.30 8.23 -28.80
N ARG A 39 -32.62 9.05 -29.61
CA ARG A 39 -31.40 8.66 -30.33
C ARG A 39 -30.21 9.25 -29.59
N LEU A 40 -29.35 8.39 -29.04
CA LEU A 40 -28.11 8.81 -28.41
C LEU A 40 -27.20 9.42 -29.49
N GLN A 41 -26.93 10.73 -29.38
CA GLN A 41 -26.06 11.43 -30.33
C GLN A 41 -24.61 11.30 -29.91
N GLU A 42 -24.28 11.75 -28.70
CA GLU A 42 -22.94 11.62 -28.12
C GLU A 42 -23.04 11.23 -26.64
N THR A 43 -22.08 10.45 -26.17
CA THR A 43 -21.93 10.16 -24.75
C THR A 43 -21.11 11.26 -24.10
N PRO A 44 -21.48 11.73 -22.89
CA PRO A 44 -20.68 12.70 -22.14
C PRO A 44 -19.29 12.13 -21.73
N TYR A 45 -19.05 10.85 -21.97
CA TYR A 45 -17.75 10.21 -21.81
C TYR A 45 -16.76 10.61 -22.90
N LEU A 46 -17.23 10.90 -24.13
CA LEU A 46 -16.37 11.16 -25.29
C LEU A 46 -15.58 12.47 -25.14
N SER A 47 -16.19 13.49 -24.52
CA SER A 47 -15.51 14.74 -24.17
C SER A 47 -14.43 14.55 -23.10
N ASN A 48 -14.74 13.80 -22.04
CA ASN A 48 -13.78 13.47 -20.98
C ASN A 48 -12.59 12.65 -21.51
N LEU A 49 -12.86 11.71 -22.41
CA LEU A 49 -11.82 10.89 -23.04
C LEU A 49 -10.89 11.75 -23.92
N ARG A 50 -11.45 12.63 -24.75
CA ARG A 50 -10.67 13.56 -25.58
C ARG A 50 -9.78 14.47 -24.72
N MET A 51 -10.35 15.06 -23.66
CA MET A 51 -9.59 15.89 -22.72
C MET A 51 -8.47 15.10 -22.03
N ALA A 52 -8.74 13.86 -21.61
CA ALA A 52 -7.73 13.00 -21.01
C ALA A 52 -6.62 12.59 -21.99
N LEU A 53 -6.95 12.39 -23.27
CA LEU A 53 -5.98 12.10 -24.35
C LEU A 53 -5.10 13.32 -24.66
N GLU A 54 -5.71 14.51 -24.76
CA GLU A 54 -4.97 15.76 -24.97
C GLU A 54 -4.03 16.05 -23.79
N GLN A 55 -4.46 15.79 -22.56
CA GLN A 55 -3.67 15.99 -21.35
C GLN A 55 -2.78 14.79 -20.97
N ALA A 56 -2.76 13.71 -21.76
CA ALA A 56 -2.03 12.49 -21.43
C ALA A 56 -0.51 12.72 -21.37
N LEU A 57 0.00 13.64 -22.19
CA LEU A 57 1.43 13.97 -22.28
C LEU A 57 1.90 14.93 -21.17
N ASP A 58 1.02 15.81 -20.68
CA ASP A 58 1.30 16.76 -19.59
C ASP A 58 0.88 16.24 -18.21
N ARG A 59 0.70 14.92 -18.08
CA ARG A 59 0.25 14.33 -16.83
C ARG A 59 1.29 14.56 -15.73
N PRO A 60 0.91 15.19 -14.60
CA PRO A 60 1.84 15.35 -13.48
C PRO A 60 2.30 13.98 -12.97
N VAL A 61 3.53 13.92 -12.46
CA VAL A 61 4.10 12.70 -11.89
C VAL A 61 3.15 12.14 -10.84
N THR A 62 2.61 10.96 -11.13
CA THR A 62 1.73 10.28 -10.20
C THR A 62 2.49 9.85 -8.97
N TYR A 63 1.78 9.70 -7.86
CA TYR A 63 2.30 9.09 -6.64
C TYR A 63 3.01 7.76 -6.95
N HIS A 64 2.38 6.87 -7.72
CA HIS A 64 2.98 5.59 -8.10
C HIS A 64 4.26 5.73 -8.93
N ASN A 65 4.34 6.70 -9.85
CA ASN A 65 5.58 6.90 -10.60
C ASN A 65 6.68 7.47 -9.71
N ARG A 66 6.35 8.37 -8.78
CA ARG A 66 7.30 8.90 -7.78
C ARG A 66 7.87 7.79 -6.90
N GLU A 67 7.02 6.93 -6.35
CA GLU A 67 7.44 5.80 -5.52
C GLU A 67 8.28 4.80 -6.31
N ARG A 68 7.88 4.50 -7.56
CA ARG A 68 8.68 3.66 -8.46
C ARG A 68 10.08 4.24 -8.68
N HIS A 69 10.18 5.54 -8.94
CA HIS A 69 11.46 6.21 -9.11
C HIS A 69 12.31 6.16 -7.85
N LEU A 70 11.71 6.37 -6.67
CA LEU A 70 12.41 6.27 -5.40
C LEU A 70 12.98 4.86 -5.21
N VAL A 71 12.16 3.82 -5.38
CA VAL A 71 12.60 2.42 -5.22
C VAL A 71 13.69 2.07 -6.25
N MET A 72 13.48 2.39 -7.53
CA MET A 72 14.41 2.00 -8.59
C MET A 72 15.75 2.75 -8.47
N ILE A 73 15.72 4.07 -8.30
CA ILE A 73 16.93 4.89 -8.32
C ILE A 73 17.61 4.87 -6.95
N CYS A 74 16.87 5.17 -5.87
CA CYS A 74 17.48 5.28 -4.55
C CYS A 74 17.79 3.90 -3.94
N CYS A 75 16.82 2.98 -3.95
CA CYS A 75 17.01 1.70 -3.28
C CYS A 75 17.82 0.70 -4.12
N ILE A 76 17.53 0.55 -5.42
CA ILE A 76 18.22 -0.45 -6.24
C ILE A 76 19.55 0.08 -6.76
N GLU A 77 19.55 1.22 -7.46
CA GLU A 77 20.74 1.73 -8.13
C GLU A 77 21.75 2.35 -7.16
N GLN A 78 21.31 3.19 -6.22
CA GLN A 78 22.22 3.91 -5.31
C GLN A 78 22.59 3.12 -4.03
N LEU A 79 21.80 2.14 -3.61
CA LEU A 79 22.06 1.39 -2.38
C LEU A 79 22.40 -0.08 -2.65
N ALA A 80 21.50 -0.85 -3.27
CA ALA A 80 21.67 -2.29 -3.41
C ALA A 80 22.80 -2.68 -4.37
N TYR A 81 22.88 -2.03 -5.54
CA TYR A 81 23.92 -2.30 -6.54
C TYR A 81 25.35 -2.06 -6.03
N PRO A 82 25.69 -0.91 -5.39
CA PRO A 82 27.04 -0.72 -4.88
C PRO A 82 27.38 -1.68 -3.74
N ILE A 83 26.42 -2.00 -2.86
CA ILE A 83 26.65 -3.01 -1.80
C ILE A 83 26.98 -4.38 -2.42
N LEU A 84 26.19 -4.81 -3.41
CA LEU A 84 26.43 -6.07 -4.13
C LEU A 84 27.80 -6.06 -4.80
N LEU A 85 28.16 -4.96 -5.49
CA LEU A 85 29.44 -4.81 -6.14
C LEU A 85 30.59 -4.93 -5.13
N ILE A 86 30.50 -4.24 -3.99
CA ILE A 86 31.52 -4.31 -2.92
C ILE A 86 31.67 -5.74 -2.41
N ILE A 87 30.58 -6.46 -2.15
CA ILE A 87 30.63 -7.86 -1.68
C ILE A 87 31.32 -8.77 -2.71
N VAL A 88 30.95 -8.65 -3.98
CA VAL A 88 31.54 -9.45 -5.06
C VAL A 88 33.03 -9.11 -5.24
N GLN A 89 33.39 -7.84 -5.17
CA GLN A 89 34.80 -7.44 -5.25
C GLN A 89 35.61 -7.92 -4.05
N LEU A 90 35.05 -7.85 -2.83
CA LEU A 90 35.72 -8.40 -1.65
C LEU A 90 35.98 -9.90 -1.82
N GLY A 91 35.01 -10.65 -2.34
CA GLY A 91 35.19 -12.06 -2.69
C GLY A 91 36.31 -12.29 -3.71
N ASN A 92 36.39 -11.45 -4.75
CA ASN A 92 37.46 -11.53 -5.75
C ASN A 92 38.84 -11.14 -5.20
N VAL A 93 38.91 -10.13 -4.32
CA VAL A 93 40.15 -9.75 -3.62
C VAL A 93 40.63 -10.89 -2.72
N LEU A 94 39.73 -11.47 -1.91
CA LEU A 94 40.06 -12.61 -1.08
C LEU A 94 40.53 -13.79 -1.92
N ARG A 95 39.82 -14.10 -3.01
CA ARG A 95 40.24 -15.14 -3.95
C ARG A 95 41.63 -14.85 -4.53
N HIS A 96 41.89 -13.60 -4.91
CA HIS A 96 43.17 -13.21 -5.44
C HIS A 96 44.30 -13.38 -4.42
N LEU A 97 44.11 -12.93 -3.18
CA LEU A 97 45.13 -13.01 -2.12
C LEU A 97 45.42 -14.44 -1.64
N TYR A 98 44.40 -15.30 -1.56
CA TYR A 98 44.53 -16.65 -1.00
C TYR A 98 44.75 -17.76 -2.05
N PHE A 99 44.25 -17.59 -3.28
CA PHE A 99 44.31 -18.60 -4.33
C PHE A 99 45.22 -18.23 -5.51
N GLN A 100 46.08 -17.21 -5.33
CA GLN A 100 47.05 -16.79 -6.34
C GLN A 100 48.00 -17.92 -6.78
N GLU A 101 48.31 -18.86 -5.88
CA GLU A 101 49.20 -19.99 -6.17
C GLU A 101 48.54 -21.09 -7.02
N TYR A 102 47.20 -21.20 -6.99
CA TYR A 102 46.46 -22.26 -7.69
C TYR A 102 45.77 -21.77 -8.97
N SER A 103 45.34 -20.52 -9.01
CA SER A 103 44.74 -19.90 -10.19
C SER A 103 45.85 -19.18 -10.96
N GLY A 104 46.44 -19.86 -11.94
CA GLY A 104 47.43 -19.26 -12.85
C GLY A 104 46.99 -17.87 -13.33
N SER A 105 47.96 -16.99 -13.57
CA SER A 105 47.83 -15.54 -13.81
C SER A 105 46.66 -15.13 -14.72
N ALA A 106 45.44 -15.12 -14.19
CA ALA A 106 44.28 -14.56 -14.86
C ALA A 106 44.48 -13.06 -14.99
N HIS A 107 44.13 -12.50 -16.14
CA HIS A 107 44.33 -11.08 -16.39
C HIS A 107 43.47 -10.27 -15.41
N TRP A 108 44.04 -9.26 -14.77
CA TRP A 108 43.40 -8.47 -13.70
C TRP A 108 42.02 -7.93 -14.10
N THR A 109 41.83 -7.59 -15.38
CA THR A 109 40.55 -7.09 -15.89
C THR A 109 39.46 -8.16 -15.92
N GLU A 110 39.82 -9.43 -16.14
CA GLU A 110 38.86 -10.53 -16.15
C GLU A 110 38.31 -10.78 -14.74
N LEU A 111 39.18 -10.75 -13.72
CA LEU A 111 38.81 -10.98 -12.33
C LEU A 111 38.02 -9.81 -11.72
N PHE A 112 38.40 -8.56 -12.02
CA PHE A 112 37.84 -7.37 -11.37
C PHE A 112 36.76 -6.65 -12.19
N LEU A 113 36.60 -6.91 -13.48
CA LEU A 113 35.53 -6.33 -14.30
C LEU A 113 34.58 -7.40 -14.84
N LEU A 114 35.11 -8.39 -15.57
CA LEU A 114 34.26 -9.33 -16.30
C LEU A 114 33.45 -10.22 -15.34
N GLN A 115 34.11 -10.77 -14.32
CA GLN A 115 33.47 -11.66 -13.35
C GLN A 115 32.42 -10.92 -12.49
N PRO A 116 32.66 -9.72 -11.93
CA PRO A 116 31.64 -8.95 -11.23
C PRO A 116 30.43 -8.61 -12.10
N ILE A 117 30.62 -8.22 -13.36
CA ILE A 117 29.49 -7.92 -14.27
C ILE A 117 28.67 -9.18 -14.54
N ALA A 118 29.34 -10.31 -14.84
CA ALA A 118 28.68 -11.59 -15.09
C ALA A 118 27.90 -12.12 -13.87
N VAL A 119 28.35 -11.80 -12.66
CA VAL A 119 27.69 -12.22 -11.40
C VAL A 119 26.59 -11.25 -10.98
N THR A 120 26.82 -9.94 -11.07
CA THR A 120 25.86 -8.93 -10.60
C THR A 120 24.60 -8.86 -11.46
N LEU A 121 24.72 -9.06 -12.77
CA LEU A 121 23.60 -8.99 -13.71
C LEU A 121 22.48 -10.02 -13.43
N PRO A 122 22.76 -11.32 -13.18
CA PRO A 122 21.75 -12.29 -12.78
C PRO A 122 21.30 -12.15 -11.31
N LEU A 123 22.12 -11.55 -10.43
CA LEU A 123 21.77 -11.34 -9.02
C LEU A 123 20.83 -10.15 -8.81
N LEU A 124 20.92 -9.11 -9.66
CA LEU A 124 20.11 -7.90 -9.57
C LEU A 124 18.58 -8.15 -9.45
N PRO A 125 17.95 -9.00 -10.29
CA PRO A 125 16.52 -9.27 -10.18
C PRO A 125 16.12 -10.04 -8.92
N ILE A 126 17.07 -10.73 -8.26
CA ILE A 126 16.82 -11.53 -7.05
C ILE A 126 16.92 -10.68 -5.78
N ILE A 127 17.61 -9.54 -5.82
CA ILE A 127 17.72 -8.65 -4.65
C ILE A 127 16.35 -8.13 -4.23
N PHE A 128 15.51 -7.73 -5.19
CA PHE A 128 14.17 -7.21 -4.89
C PHE A 128 13.30 -8.21 -4.10
N PRO A 129 13.11 -9.47 -4.53
CA PRO A 129 12.32 -10.43 -3.76
C PRO A 129 12.96 -10.78 -2.42
N ILE A 130 14.30 -10.85 -2.31
CA ILE A 130 14.97 -11.06 -1.01
C ILE A 130 14.67 -9.89 -0.06
N PHE A 131 14.85 -8.66 -0.53
CA PHE A 131 14.59 -7.45 0.26
C PHE A 131 13.12 -7.37 0.68
N TRP A 132 12.20 -7.72 -0.23
CA TRP A 132 10.78 -7.81 0.08
C TRP A 132 10.49 -8.81 1.20
N ILE A 133 11.07 -10.01 1.17
CA ILE A 133 10.90 -11.02 2.22
C ILE A 133 11.45 -10.49 3.56
N VAL A 134 12.66 -9.90 3.54
CA VAL A 134 13.29 -9.31 4.73
C VAL A 134 12.42 -8.22 5.34
N LEU A 135 11.89 -7.30 4.53
CA LEU A 135 10.97 -6.25 4.99
C LEU A 135 9.69 -6.83 5.58
N ASN A 136 9.11 -7.86 4.97
CA ASN A 136 7.93 -8.53 5.51
C ASN A 136 8.25 -9.18 6.87
N CYS A 137 9.37 -9.91 6.99
CA CYS A 137 9.81 -10.49 8.27
C CYS A 137 10.05 -9.42 9.34
N PHE A 138 10.66 -8.29 8.97
CA PHE A 138 10.88 -7.16 9.88
C PHE A 138 9.57 -6.50 10.33
N GLY A 139 8.62 -6.32 9.40
CA GLY A 139 7.27 -5.83 9.70
C GLY A 139 6.54 -6.76 10.67
N MET A 140 6.63 -8.07 10.47
CA MET A 140 6.07 -9.08 11.39
C MET A 140 6.73 -9.02 12.77
N ALA A 141 8.06 -8.89 12.86
CA ALA A 141 8.77 -8.77 14.13
C ALA A 141 8.35 -7.51 14.91
N ARG A 142 8.21 -6.38 14.21
CA ARG A 142 7.71 -5.14 14.80
C ARG A 142 6.26 -5.25 15.25
N PHE A 143 5.41 -5.90 14.44
CA PHE A 143 4.01 -6.13 14.78
C PHE A 143 3.87 -7.03 16.01
N LYS A 144 4.68 -8.10 16.11
CA LYS A 144 4.73 -8.97 17.29
C LYS A 144 5.11 -8.18 18.54
N ALA A 145 6.19 -7.41 18.49
CA ALA A 145 6.63 -6.59 19.62
C ALA A 145 5.54 -5.58 20.04
N LEU A 146 4.87 -4.94 19.07
CA LEU A 146 3.74 -4.05 19.34
C LEU A 146 2.56 -4.77 19.99
N PHE A 147 2.23 -5.96 19.52
CA PHE A 147 1.13 -6.76 20.04
C PHE A 147 1.40 -7.23 21.47
N GLU A 148 2.63 -7.66 21.77
CA GLU A 148 3.05 -8.06 23.12
C GLU A 148 3.02 -6.89 24.10
N LEU A 149 3.44 -5.70 23.66
CA LEU A 149 3.33 -4.47 24.45
C LEU A 149 1.87 -4.08 24.69
N TYR A 150 1.01 -4.18 23.67
CA TYR A 150 -0.42 -3.91 23.82
C TYR A 150 -1.10 -4.91 24.77
N GLN A 151 -0.77 -6.21 24.65
CA GLN A 151 -1.32 -7.25 25.50
C GLN A 151 -0.86 -7.10 26.96
N SER A 152 0.40 -6.70 27.17
CA SER A 152 0.96 -6.41 28.49
C SER A 152 0.40 -5.12 29.11
N SER A 153 0.04 -4.13 28.28
CA SER A 153 -0.66 -2.90 28.66
C SER A 153 -2.15 -3.12 28.98
N LYS A 154 -2.71 -4.29 28.64
CA LYS A 154 -4.12 -4.68 28.85
C LYS A 154 -4.50 -4.94 30.33
N LYS A 155 -3.94 -4.16 31.27
CA LYS A 155 -4.54 -3.87 32.57
C LYS A 155 -5.56 -2.72 32.51
N VAL A 156 -5.86 -2.20 31.32
CA VAL A 156 -6.96 -1.26 31.09
C VAL A 156 -8.14 -2.04 30.48
N PRO A 157 -9.35 -1.99 31.07
CA PRO A 157 -10.50 -2.73 30.56
C PRO A 157 -10.77 -2.34 29.10
N PHE A 158 -11.18 -3.33 28.31
CA PHE A 158 -11.62 -3.17 26.93
C PHE A 158 -12.80 -2.18 26.90
N VAL A 159 -12.52 -0.92 26.59
CA VAL A 159 -13.55 0.08 26.30
C VAL A 159 -14.00 -0.17 24.87
N ASP A 160 -15.31 -0.34 24.70
CA ASP A 160 -15.97 -0.53 23.42
C ASP A 160 -15.61 0.64 22.49
N PRO A 161 -15.09 0.40 21.26
CA PRO A 161 -14.82 1.47 20.29
C PRO A 161 -16.05 2.31 19.90
N PHE A 162 -17.25 1.87 20.26
CA PHE A 162 -18.52 2.55 20.03
C PHE A 162 -19.12 3.20 21.29
N GLU A 163 -18.50 3.04 22.47
CA GLU A 163 -18.86 3.88 23.61
C GLU A 163 -18.20 5.25 23.45
N ASP A 164 -19.00 6.30 23.56
CA ASP A 164 -18.58 7.71 23.59
C ASP A 164 -17.67 7.96 24.80
N ALA A 165 -16.41 7.51 24.71
CA ALA A 165 -15.38 7.81 25.68
C ALA A 165 -14.86 9.22 25.38
N ASP A 166 -15.06 10.12 26.35
CA ASP A 166 -14.56 11.48 26.37
C ASP A 166 -13.15 11.59 25.78
N ILE A 167 -12.96 12.65 24.98
CA ILE A 167 -11.75 13.03 24.25
C ILE A 167 -10.65 13.50 25.22
N SER A 168 -10.30 12.65 26.18
CA SER A 168 -9.01 12.66 26.85
C SER A 168 -8.35 11.35 26.45
N GLY A 169 -7.87 11.30 25.20
CA GLY A 169 -7.16 10.15 24.67
C GLY A 169 -6.07 9.75 25.64
N PRO A 170 -5.93 8.45 26.00
CA PRO A 170 -4.82 8.02 26.83
C PRO A 170 -3.56 8.45 26.09
N ASN A 171 -2.74 9.28 26.74
CA ASN A 171 -1.41 9.66 26.26
C ASN A 171 -0.76 8.39 25.72
N SER A 172 -0.61 8.28 24.39
CA SER A 172 -0.03 7.12 23.76
C SER A 172 1.33 6.91 24.41
N PRO A 173 1.53 5.85 25.21
CA PRO A 173 2.81 5.67 25.87
C PRO A 173 3.84 5.53 24.76
N ASP A 174 4.93 6.29 24.84
CA ASP A 174 6.07 6.12 23.94
C ASP A 174 6.43 4.64 23.95
N VAL A 175 6.20 3.98 22.81
CA VAL A 175 6.48 2.56 22.66
C VAL A 175 7.99 2.41 22.60
N VAL A 176 8.62 2.26 23.76
CA VAL A 176 10.06 2.05 23.88
C VAL A 176 10.37 0.62 23.49
N TYR A 177 10.89 0.43 22.29
CA TYR A 177 11.34 -0.87 21.81
C TYR A 177 12.74 -1.17 22.33
N TYR A 178 12.94 -2.37 22.89
CA TYR A 178 14.27 -2.93 23.02
C TYR A 178 14.71 -3.50 21.67
N TRP A 179 15.63 -2.81 20.98
CA TRP A 179 16.12 -3.24 19.66
C TRP A 179 16.69 -4.66 19.65
N ALA A 180 17.29 -5.11 20.76
CA ALA A 180 17.82 -6.46 20.90
C ALA A 180 16.72 -7.52 20.77
N GLU A 181 15.59 -7.32 21.44
CA GLU A 181 14.42 -8.21 21.40
C GLU A 181 13.74 -8.19 20.03
N LEU A 182 13.73 -7.04 19.35
CA LEU A 182 13.26 -6.94 17.97
C LEU A 182 14.13 -7.78 17.03
N TRP A 183 15.44 -7.69 17.14
CA TRP A 183 16.37 -8.48 16.33
C TRP A 183 16.28 -9.97 16.62
N GLU A 184 16.13 -10.36 17.88
CA GLU A 184 15.91 -11.75 18.27
C GLU A 184 14.62 -12.31 17.65
N ASN A 185 13.51 -11.58 17.78
CA ASN A 185 12.23 -11.93 17.14
C ASN A 185 12.36 -12.01 15.61
N PHE A 186 13.08 -11.07 15.00
CA PHE A 186 13.32 -11.06 13.56
C PHE A 186 14.09 -12.29 13.08
N PHE A 187 15.19 -12.66 13.74
CA PHE A 187 15.94 -13.86 13.40
C PHE A 187 15.11 -15.12 13.66
N ASN A 188 14.37 -15.20 14.75
CA ASN A 188 13.49 -16.34 15.05
C ASN A 188 12.41 -16.53 13.97
N ILE A 189 11.87 -15.44 13.40
CA ILE A 189 10.93 -15.47 12.26
C ILE A 189 11.63 -15.94 10.98
N ILE A 190 12.83 -15.42 10.67
CA ILE A 190 13.60 -15.83 9.48
C ILE A 190 13.94 -17.32 9.52
N PHE A 191 14.36 -17.83 10.68
CA PHE A 191 14.72 -19.25 10.86
C PHE A 191 13.50 -20.16 11.06
N GLY A 192 12.28 -19.61 11.06
CA GLY A 192 11.04 -20.39 11.16
C GLY A 192 10.82 -21.05 12.53
N ARG A 193 11.46 -20.52 13.58
CA ARG A 193 11.28 -20.99 14.97
C ARG A 193 9.98 -20.49 15.59
N GLU A 194 9.37 -19.48 14.98
CA GLU A 194 8.17 -18.80 15.46
C GLU A 194 6.93 -19.25 14.67
N THR A 195 5.87 -19.61 15.38
CA THR A 195 4.58 -20.00 14.79
C THR A 195 3.73 -18.79 14.42
N MET A 196 4.34 -17.78 13.77
CA MET A 196 3.61 -16.62 13.26
C MET A 196 3.29 -16.77 11.78
N MET A 197 2.15 -16.21 11.35
CA MET A 197 1.55 -16.33 10.02
C MET A 197 2.38 -15.72 8.86
N SER A 198 3.67 -15.44 9.06
CA SER A 198 4.56 -14.87 8.03
C SER A 198 4.61 -15.71 6.74
N ARG A 199 4.29 -17.01 6.83
CA ARG A 199 4.19 -17.92 5.67
C ARG A 199 2.81 -17.99 5.01
N SER A 200 1.74 -17.63 5.72
CA SER A 200 0.36 -17.85 5.24
C SER A 200 -0.39 -16.56 4.91
N ALA A 201 0.03 -15.40 5.43
CA ALA A 201 -0.60 -14.12 5.13
C ALA A 201 0.43 -12.97 5.16
N SER A 202 0.45 -12.16 4.10
CA SER A 202 1.19 -10.89 4.12
C SER A 202 0.36 -9.85 4.87
N ILE A 203 0.92 -9.27 5.94
CA ILE A 203 0.31 -8.15 6.68
C ILE A 203 -0.12 -7.03 5.73
N LEU A 204 0.69 -6.72 4.70
CA LEU A 204 0.35 -5.71 3.71
C LEU A 204 -0.94 -6.01 2.97
N HIS A 205 -1.16 -7.28 2.63
CA HIS A 205 -2.40 -7.70 1.95
C HIS A 205 -3.59 -7.65 2.90
N VAL A 206 -3.43 -8.12 4.14
CA VAL A 206 -4.51 -8.16 5.14
C VAL A 206 -4.91 -6.76 5.61
N LEU A 207 -3.96 -5.84 5.81
CA LEU A 207 -4.26 -4.44 6.16
C LEU A 207 -4.77 -3.66 4.95
N GLY A 208 -4.18 -3.88 3.77
CA GLY A 208 -4.57 -3.17 2.56
C GLY A 208 -5.93 -3.58 2.00
N SER A 209 -6.46 -4.75 2.35
CA SER A 209 -7.82 -5.17 1.95
C SER A 209 -8.93 -4.59 2.83
N VAL A 210 -8.59 -4.01 3.99
CA VAL A 210 -9.56 -3.44 4.95
C VAL A 210 -9.69 -1.91 4.78
N THR A 211 -8.80 -1.29 4.00
CA THR A 211 -8.87 0.12 3.59
C THR A 211 -9.60 0.30 2.26
#